data_AF-A8VKM0-F1
#
_entry.id   AF-A8VKM0-F1
#
_cell.length_a   1.000
_cell.length_b   1.000
_cell.length_c   1.000
_cell.angle_alpha   90.00
_cell.angle_beta   90.00
_cell.angle_gamma   90.00
#
_symmetry.space_group_name_H-M   'P 1'
#
loop_
_entity.id
_entity.type
_entity.pdbx_description
1 polymer ?
#
loop_
_entity_poly.entity_id
_entity_poly.type
_entity_poly.pdbx_seq_one_letter_code
_entity_poly.pdbx_strand_id
1 'polypeptide(L)' 'PRLYGRHFTHEDPLVSKITRESIDVCKTYFRDDLTKADWQLVVQLKKLLDIM' A
#
# COMPACT_ATOMS: atom_id res chain seq x y z
N PRO A 1 -1.21 -10.17 -17.16
CA PRO A 1 0.21 -9.74 -17.01
C PRO A 1 0.36 -8.23 -17.27
N ARG A 2 1.05 -7.50 -16.38
CA ARG A 2 1.44 -6.10 -16.65
C ARG A 2 2.78 -6.08 -17.38
N LEU A 3 2.88 -5.21 -18.37
CA LEU A 3 4.01 -5.09 -19.28
C LEU A 3 4.61 -3.69 -19.16
N TYR A 4 5.94 -3.61 -19.02
CA TYR A 4 6.69 -2.35 -19.03
C TYR A 4 6.52 -1.65 -20.39
N GLY A 5 6.35 -0.32 -20.39
CA GLY A 5 6.08 0.49 -21.58
C GLY A 5 4.62 0.47 -22.07
N ARG A 6 3.77 -0.44 -21.55
CA ARG A 6 2.32 -0.48 -21.86
C ARG A 6 1.44 -0.23 -20.65
N HIS A 7 1.80 -0.77 -19.48
CA HIS A 7 1.00 -0.65 -18.26
C HIS A 7 1.68 0.22 -17.19
N PHE A 8 3.00 0.37 -17.24
CA PHE A 8 3.80 1.20 -16.35
C PHE A 8 5.17 1.50 -16.99
N THR A 9 5.82 2.54 -16.51
CA THR A 9 7.12 3.04 -16.93
C THR A 9 8.01 3.31 -15.72
N HIS A 10 9.23 3.82 -15.93
CA HIS A 10 10.14 4.19 -14.84
C HIS A 10 9.74 5.47 -14.10
N GLU A 11 8.84 6.27 -14.68
CA GLU A 11 8.29 7.47 -14.03
C GLU A 11 7.17 7.11 -13.05
N ASP A 12 6.56 5.93 -13.19
CA ASP A 12 5.49 5.47 -12.34
C ASP A 12 6.02 4.97 -10.98
N PRO A 13 5.50 5.48 -9.85
CA PRO A 13 5.93 5.02 -8.54
C PRO A 13 5.44 3.59 -8.29
N LEU A 14 6.37 2.71 -7.90
CA LEU A 14 6.04 1.37 -7.45
C LEU A 14 5.61 1.41 -5.98
N VAL A 15 4.39 0.96 -5.73
CA VAL A 15 3.80 0.91 -4.39
C VAL A 15 3.39 -0.51 -4.02
N SER A 16 3.42 -0.81 -2.73
CA SER A 16 2.91 -2.07 -2.19
C SER A 16 1.42 -2.22 -2.48
N LYS A 17 1.03 -3.34 -3.07
CA LYS A 17 -0.38 -3.68 -3.28
C LYS A 17 -1.00 -4.12 -1.96
N ILE A 18 -1.48 -3.17 -1.19
CA ILE A 18 -2.19 -3.43 0.06
C ILE A 18 -3.66 -3.74 -0.20
N THR A 19 -4.27 -4.47 0.73
CA THR A 19 -5.69 -4.89 0.74
C THR A 19 -6.29 -4.62 2.11
N ARG A 20 -7.62 -4.65 2.22
CA ARG A 20 -8.29 -4.50 3.51
C ARG A 20 -7.81 -5.53 4.52
N GLU A 21 -7.72 -6.79 4.09
CA GLU A 21 -7.27 -7.91 4.92
C GLU A 21 -5.85 -7.68 5.43
N SER A 22 -4.93 -7.25 4.57
CA SER A 22 -3.55 -6.96 4.99
C SER A 22 -3.46 -5.81 6.00
N ILE A 23 -4.30 -4.77 5.86
CA ILE A 23 -4.32 -3.65 6.80
C ILE A 23 -4.83 -4.10 8.16
N ASP A 24 -5.86 -4.93 8.19
CA ASP A 24 -6.43 -5.42 9.45
C ASP A 24 -5.45 -6.39 10.15
N VAL A 25 -4.73 -7.24 9.40
CA VAL A 25 -3.61 -8.03 9.95
C VAL A 25 -2.53 -7.12 10.57
N CYS A 26 -2.13 -6.05 9.89
CA CYS A 26 -1.16 -5.10 10.43
C CYS A 26 -1.66 -4.45 11.74
N LYS A 27 -2.95 -4.11 11.83
CA LYS A 27 -3.53 -3.53 13.04
C LYS A 27 -3.61 -4.53 14.20
N THR A 28 -3.85 -5.79 13.91
CA THR A 28 -4.03 -6.84 14.93
C THR A 28 -2.69 -7.32 15.48
N TYR A 29 -1.70 -7.53 14.62
CA TYR A 29 -0.47 -8.24 14.98
C TYR A 29 0.79 -7.38 14.95
N PHE A 30 0.80 -6.28 14.19
CA PHE A 30 2.01 -5.47 13.93
C PHE A 30 1.83 -4.02 14.34
N ARG A 31 0.93 -3.74 15.29
CA ARG A 31 0.56 -2.38 15.64
C ARG A 31 1.72 -1.59 16.24
N ASP A 32 2.47 -2.24 17.11
CA ASP A 32 3.59 -1.63 17.84
C ASP A 32 4.89 -1.65 17.01
N ASP A 33 4.95 -2.49 15.97
CA ASP A 33 6.08 -2.60 15.04
C ASP A 33 6.03 -1.52 13.95
N LEU A 34 4.86 -0.94 13.69
CA LEU A 34 4.67 0.08 12.67
C LEU A 34 4.81 1.48 13.26
N THR A 35 5.71 2.27 12.68
CA THR A 35 5.91 3.66 13.06
C THR A 35 4.74 4.54 12.65
N LYS A 36 4.65 5.75 13.21
CA LYS A 36 3.65 6.74 12.80
C LYS A 36 3.74 7.07 11.30
N ALA A 37 4.94 7.08 10.73
CA ALA A 37 5.16 7.33 9.31
C ALA A 37 4.59 6.18 8.44
N ASP A 38 4.75 4.93 8.90
CA ASP A 38 4.19 3.76 8.19
C ASP A 38 2.67 3.82 8.17
N TRP A 39 2.03 4.17 9.28
CA TRP A 39 0.58 4.35 9.33
C TRP A 39 0.08 5.49 8.42
N GLN A 40 0.83 6.59 8.33
CA GLN A 40 0.52 7.66 7.39
C GLN A 40 0.61 7.18 5.93
N LEU A 41 1.64 6.41 5.60
CA LEU A 41 1.79 5.81 4.27
C LEU A 41 0.66 4.83 3.97
N VAL A 42 0.26 3.98 4.91
CA VAL A 42 -0.89 3.07 4.75
C VAL A 42 -2.17 3.84 4.44
N VAL A 43 -2.41 4.98 5.10
CA VAL A 43 -3.57 5.83 4.81
C VAL A 43 -3.49 6.46 3.41
N GLN A 44 -2.31 6.89 2.97
CA GLN A 44 -2.12 7.43 1.62
C GLN A 44 -2.36 6.35 0.56
N LEU A 45 -1.79 5.17 0.74
CA LEU A 45 -1.96 4.02 -0.17
C LEU A 45 -3.40 3.52 -0.20
N LYS A 46 -4.10 3.53 0.94
CA LYS A 46 -5.53 3.19 1.02
C LYS A 46 -6.36 4.09 0.09
N LYS A 47 -6.08 5.39 0.08
CA LYS A 47 -6.75 6.36 -0.81
C LYS A 47 -6.36 6.16 -2.28
N LEU A 48 -5.07 5.95 -2.55
CA LEU A 48 -4.56 5.79 -3.92
C LEU A 48 -5.08 4.52 -4.60
N LEU A 49 -5.30 3.45 -3.84
CA LEU A 49 -5.79 2.16 -4.33
C LEU A 49 -7.32 1.97 -4.18
N ASP A 50 -8.03 3.00 -3.72
CA ASP A 50 -9.49 2.99 -3.50
C ASP A 50 -9.99 1.81 -2.64
N ILE A 51 -9.33 1.59 -1.50
CA ILE A 51 -9.67 0.52 -0.55
C ILE A 51 -10.60 1.08 0.53
N MET A 52 -11.72 0.40 0.82
CA MET A 52 -12.72 0.83 1.82
C MET A 52 -12.30 0.58 3.29
#